data_AF-A0A196PFQ0-F1
#
_entry.id   AF-A0A196PFQ0-F1
#
_cell.length_a   1.000
_cell.length_b   1.000
_cell.length_c   1.000
_cell.angle_alpha   90.00
_cell.angle_beta   90.00
_cell.angle_gamma   90.00
#
_symmetry.space_group_name_H-M   'P 1'
#
loop_
_entity.id
_entity.type
_entity.pdbx_description
1 polymer ?
#
loop_
_entity_poly.entity_id
_entity_poly.type
_entity_poly.pdbx_seq_one_letter_code
_entity_poly.pdbx_strand_id
1 'polypeptide(L)'
;MKKLFGVAALLVAGFVGYEAYKMQQGGYFDMPEVGVDDFSLSFKSGLRGIMRDMVDERPQRRYLAYNAKDVPTWFQKVWSECRPPEENERASFEHYVDVGPGGRLEALCEIDADGDVFVRGWFVSVPNL
;
A
#
# COMPACT_ATOMS: atom_id res chain seq x y z
N MET A 1 -13.39 8.80 43.01
CA MET A 1 -13.37 7.58 42.17
C MET A 1 -14.21 7.70 40.89
N LYS A 2 -15.53 7.96 40.93
CA LYS A 2 -16.38 8.08 39.71
C LYS A 2 -15.85 9.02 38.60
N LYS A 3 -15.31 10.20 38.96
CA LYS A 3 -14.74 11.14 37.99
C LYS A 3 -13.48 10.59 37.29
N LEU A 4 -12.68 9.77 37.99
CA LEU A 4 -11.49 9.13 37.43
C LEU A 4 -11.89 8.07 36.39
N PHE A 5 -12.92 7.27 36.68
CA PHE A 5 -13.46 6.30 35.71
C PHE A 5 -14.04 7.00 34.47
N GLY A 6 -14.70 8.14 34.62
CA GLY A 6 -15.21 8.93 33.50
C GLY A 6 -14.09 9.45 32.58
N VAL A 7 -13.00 9.97 33.15
CA VAL A 7 -11.83 10.43 32.37
C VAL A 7 -11.13 9.26 31.68
N ALA A 8 -10.93 8.15 32.40
CA ALA A 8 -10.33 6.95 31.81
C ALA A 8 -11.16 6.42 30.63
N ALA A 9 -12.49 6.38 30.76
CA ALA A 9 -13.38 5.96 29.68
C ALA A 9 -13.29 6.88 28.45
N LEU A 10 -13.20 8.20 28.65
CA LEU A 10 -13.03 9.16 27.55
C LEU A 10 -11.70 8.98 26.82
N LEU A 11 -10.60 8.74 27.55
CA LEU A 11 -9.29 8.48 26.96
C LEU A 11 -9.30 7.20 26.12
N VAL A 12 -9.91 6.13 26.64
CA VAL A 12 -10.04 4.86 25.92
C VAL A 12 -10.90 5.04 24.66
N ALA A 13 -12.04 5.73 24.77
CA ALA A 13 -12.91 5.99 23.62
C ALA A 13 -12.20 6.83 22.54
N GLY A 14 -11.45 7.85 22.94
CA GLY A 14 -10.64 8.67 22.03
C GLY A 14 -9.56 7.85 21.32
N PHE A 15 -8.86 6.97 22.06
CA PHE A 15 -7.85 6.09 21.49
C PHE A 15 -8.44 5.10 20.48
N VAL A 16 -9.54 4.42 20.83
CA VAL A 16 -10.22 3.48 19.94
C VAL A 16 -10.73 4.18 18.68
N GLY A 17 -11.35 5.37 18.82
CA GLY A 17 -11.82 6.15 17.67
C GLY A 17 -10.68 6.60 16.75
N TYR A 18 -9.54 6.98 17.33
CA TYR A 18 -8.35 7.37 16.56
C TYR A 18 -7.75 6.19 15.78
N GLU A 19 -7.62 5.02 16.40
CA GLU A 19 -7.12 3.83 15.70
C GLU A 19 -8.09 3.35 14.61
N ALA A 20 -9.40 3.37 14.87
CA ALA A 20 -10.40 3.07 13.85
C ALA A 20 -10.33 4.04 12.65
N TYR A 21 -10.12 5.33 12.92
CA TYR A 21 -9.93 6.33 11.86
C TYR A 21 -8.68 6.06 11.03
N LYS A 22 -7.56 5.69 11.67
CA LYS A 22 -6.34 5.28 10.95
C LYS A 22 -6.56 4.05 10.10
N MET A 23 -7.29 3.06 10.60
CA MET A 23 -7.62 1.85 9.84
C MET A 23 -8.47 2.18 8.60
N GLN A 24 -9.45 3.09 8.73
CA GLN A 24 -10.26 3.58 7.62
C GLN A 24 -9.40 4.30 6.58
N GLN A 25 -8.49 5.17 7.01
CA GLN A 25 -7.57 5.84 6.10
C GLN A 25 -6.62 4.87 5.40
N GLY A 26 -6.22 3.80 6.06
CA GLY A 26 -5.42 2.71 5.48
C GLY A 26 -6.19 1.82 4.51
N GLY A 27 -7.52 1.86 4.51
CA GLY A 27 -8.36 1.02 3.65
C GLY A 27 -8.52 -0.40 4.13
N TYR A 28 -8.16 -0.69 5.38
CA TYR A 28 -8.12 -2.06 5.91
C TYR A 28 -9.50 -2.69 6.11
N PHE A 29 -10.58 -1.89 6.09
CA PHE A 29 -11.95 -2.40 6.16
C PHE A 29 -12.45 -3.01 4.85
N ASP A 30 -11.93 -2.52 3.72
CA ASP A 30 -12.30 -2.95 2.37
C ASP A 30 -11.16 -3.73 1.71
N MET A 31 -10.22 -4.25 2.51
CA MET A 31 -9.07 -4.99 2.02
C MET A 31 -9.50 -6.36 1.52
N PRO A 32 -9.09 -6.77 0.30
CA PRO A 32 -9.31 -8.12 -0.20
C PRO A 32 -8.65 -9.18 0.71
N GLU A 33 -9.06 -10.43 0.52
CA GLU A 33 -8.42 -11.56 1.19
C GLU A 33 -6.94 -11.68 0.77
N VAL A 34 -6.09 -11.83 1.77
CA VAL A 34 -4.63 -11.93 1.64
C VAL A 34 -4.27 -13.40 1.80
N GLY A 35 -3.60 -13.99 0.81
CA GLY A 35 -3.10 -15.36 0.87
C GLY A 35 -2.03 -15.55 1.94
N VAL A 36 -1.67 -16.82 2.21
CA VAL A 36 -0.68 -17.18 3.25
C VAL A 36 0.70 -16.58 2.95
N ASP A 37 1.07 -16.51 1.68
CA ASP A 37 2.35 -15.99 1.20
C ASP A 37 2.25 -14.57 0.64
N ASP A 38 1.10 -13.92 0.82
CA ASP A 38 0.86 -12.56 0.36
C ASP A 38 1.02 -11.56 1.50
N PHE A 39 1.26 -10.29 1.15
CA PHE A 39 1.24 -9.21 2.13
C PHE A 39 0.67 -7.93 1.54
N SER A 40 0.07 -7.10 2.41
CA SER A 40 -0.49 -5.82 1.99
C SER A 40 0.44 -4.64 2.26
N LEU A 41 0.40 -3.67 1.35
CA LEU A 41 1.03 -2.36 1.49
C LEU A 41 -0.02 -1.27 1.28
N SER A 42 -0.04 -0.27 2.15
CA SER A 42 -0.96 0.87 2.07
C SER A 42 -0.21 2.16 2.39
N PHE A 43 -0.21 3.10 1.45
CA PHE A 43 0.54 4.35 1.56
C PHE A 43 -0.39 5.56 1.67
N LYS A 44 0.11 6.61 2.33
CA LYS A 44 -0.58 7.91 2.43
C LYS A 44 -0.86 8.55 1.08
N SER A 45 -0.10 8.17 0.04
CA SER A 45 -0.32 8.63 -1.33
C SER A 45 -1.60 8.05 -1.98
N GLY A 46 -2.28 7.14 -1.29
CA GLY A 46 -3.51 6.48 -1.76
C GLY A 46 -3.26 5.11 -2.38
N LEU A 47 -2.05 4.84 -2.89
CA LEU A 47 -1.72 3.53 -3.46
C LEU A 47 -1.79 2.44 -2.39
N ARG A 48 -2.59 1.41 -2.67
CA ARG A 48 -2.82 0.24 -1.82
C ARG A 48 -2.70 -0.99 -2.70
N GLY A 49 -2.01 -2.00 -2.23
CA GLY A 49 -1.81 -3.20 -3.03
C GLY A 49 -1.58 -4.44 -2.20
N ILE A 50 -2.04 -5.56 -2.73
CA ILE A 50 -1.72 -6.90 -2.23
C ILE A 50 -0.57 -7.45 -3.07
N MET A 51 0.56 -7.68 -2.42
CA MET A 51 1.75 -8.26 -3.00
C MET A 51 1.54 -9.77 -3.10
N ARG A 52 1.29 -10.27 -4.31
CA ARG A 52 1.01 -11.68 -4.58
C ARG A 52 2.30 -12.46 -4.81
N ASP A 53 2.45 -13.61 -4.13
CA ASP A 53 3.56 -14.56 -4.32
C ASP A 53 4.96 -13.91 -4.26
N MET A 54 5.14 -12.93 -3.37
CA MET A 54 6.38 -12.17 -3.22
C MET A 54 6.94 -12.30 -1.82
N VAL A 55 8.27 -12.33 -1.71
CA VAL A 55 8.96 -12.39 -0.42
C VAL A 55 8.73 -11.07 0.34
N ASP A 56 8.21 -11.17 1.56
CA ASP A 56 8.05 -10.03 2.44
C ASP A 56 9.41 -9.55 2.98
N GLU A 57 10.00 -8.57 2.30
CA GLU A 57 11.24 -7.93 2.71
C GLU A 57 11.03 -6.65 3.54
N ARG A 58 9.80 -6.35 4.00
CA ARG A 58 9.55 -5.19 4.87
C ARG A 58 10.43 -5.16 6.13
N PRO A 59 10.85 -6.29 6.73
CA PRO A 59 11.78 -6.25 7.86
C PRO A 59 13.19 -5.75 7.50
N GLN A 60 13.62 -5.90 6.24
CA GLN A 60 14.98 -5.53 5.81
C GLN A 60 15.01 -4.27 4.93
N ARG A 61 13.87 -3.87 4.36
CA ARG A 61 13.78 -2.83 3.34
C ARG A 61 12.60 -1.90 3.54
N ARG A 62 12.77 -0.66 3.10
CA ARG A 62 11.70 0.35 3.14
C ARG A 62 11.02 0.42 1.78
N TYR A 63 9.72 0.16 1.76
CA TYR A 63 8.91 0.28 0.55
C TYR A 63 8.45 1.73 0.33
N LEU A 64 8.32 2.11 -0.94
CA LEU A 64 7.84 3.40 -1.42
C LEU A 64 6.82 3.17 -2.54
N ALA A 65 5.86 4.09 -2.66
CA ALA A 65 4.79 4.04 -3.64
C ALA A 65 4.96 5.09 -4.73
N TYR A 66 4.89 4.65 -5.99
CA TYR A 66 4.86 5.50 -7.18
C TYR A 66 3.49 5.35 -7.84
N ASN A 67 2.69 6.40 -7.83
CA ASN A 67 1.37 6.38 -8.47
C ASN A 67 1.50 6.59 -9.98
N ALA A 68 0.69 5.87 -10.76
CA ALA A 68 0.47 6.25 -12.15
C ALA A 68 -0.22 7.64 -12.22
N LYS A 69 0.14 8.44 -13.23
CA LYS A 69 -0.28 9.85 -13.34
C LYS A 69 -1.76 10.00 -13.65
N ASP A 70 -2.31 9.13 -14.50
CA ASP A 70 -3.64 9.30 -15.09
C ASP A 70 -4.70 8.40 -14.44
N VAL A 71 -4.54 8.11 -13.14
CA VAL A 71 -5.51 7.31 -12.39
C VAL A 71 -6.70 8.17 -12.01
N PRO A 72 -7.93 7.81 -12.44
CA PRO A 72 -9.14 8.51 -12.04
C PRO A 72 -9.31 8.58 -10.52
N THR A 73 -9.87 9.68 -10.02
CA THR A 73 -9.95 9.97 -8.58
C THR A 73 -10.70 8.89 -7.78
N TRP A 74 -11.69 8.24 -8.39
CA TRP A 74 -12.46 7.16 -7.76
C TRP A 74 -11.68 5.84 -7.62
N PHE A 75 -10.60 5.64 -8.38
CA PHE A 75 -9.70 4.48 -8.24
C PHE A 75 -8.49 4.76 -7.33
N GLN A 76 -8.33 5.98 -6.84
CA GLN A 76 -7.12 6.36 -6.10
C GLN A 76 -6.93 5.58 -4.79
N LYS A 77 -8.01 5.08 -4.19
CA LYS A 77 -8.00 4.35 -2.90
C LYS A 77 -8.41 2.89 -3.03
N VAL A 78 -8.59 2.40 -4.25
CA VAL A 78 -8.95 1.00 -4.50
C VAL A 78 -7.71 0.13 -4.31
N TRP A 79 -7.91 -1.06 -3.76
CA TRP A 79 -6.86 -2.05 -3.60
C TRP A 79 -6.46 -2.61 -4.96
N SER A 80 -5.16 -2.61 -5.23
CA SER A 80 -4.57 -3.19 -6.44
C SER A 80 -4.05 -4.59 -6.17
N GLU A 81 -3.96 -5.40 -7.22
CA GLU A 81 -3.18 -6.63 -7.18
C GLU A 81 -1.78 -6.33 -7.72
N CYS A 82 -0.76 -6.73 -6.97
CA CYS A 82 0.62 -6.43 -7.30
C CYS A 82 1.39 -7.71 -7.58
N ARG A 83 2.15 -7.69 -8.67
CA ARG A 83 2.99 -8.81 -9.14
C ARG A 83 4.42 -8.32 -9.41
N PRO A 84 5.40 -9.25 -9.44
CA PRO A 84 6.73 -8.92 -9.95
C PRO A 84 6.63 -8.33 -11.37
N PRO A 85 7.36 -7.25 -11.68
CA PRO A 85 7.34 -6.64 -13.00
C PRO A 85 8.07 -7.54 -14.01
N GLU A 86 7.59 -7.53 -15.25
CA GLU A 86 8.28 -8.11 -16.39
C GLU A 86 9.53 -7.29 -16.77
N GLU A 87 10.42 -7.86 -17.58
CA GLU A 87 11.69 -7.22 -17.95
C GLU A 87 11.50 -5.90 -18.72
N ASN A 88 10.53 -5.88 -19.65
CA ASN A 88 10.14 -4.68 -20.40
C ASN A 88 9.48 -3.62 -19.50
N GLU A 89 8.63 -4.02 -18.56
CA GLU A 89 7.96 -3.13 -17.59
C GLU A 89 8.99 -2.48 -16.67
N ARG A 90 9.97 -3.27 -16.22
CA ARG A 90 11.11 -2.80 -15.43
C ARG A 90 11.94 -1.80 -16.22
N ALA A 91 12.35 -2.14 -17.44
CA ALA A 91 13.14 -1.24 -18.28
C ALA A 91 12.41 0.07 -18.56
N SER A 92 11.09 0.02 -18.80
CA SER A 92 10.26 1.20 -18.98
C SER A 92 10.21 2.07 -17.73
N PHE A 93 9.98 1.47 -16.56
CA PHE A 93 9.96 2.21 -15.28
C PHE A 93 11.31 2.88 -15.01
N GLU A 94 12.40 2.14 -15.12
CA GLU A 94 13.76 2.61 -14.85
C GLU A 94 14.24 3.67 -15.86
N HIS A 95 13.66 3.70 -17.06
CA HIS A 95 13.93 4.77 -18.03
C HIS A 95 13.40 6.14 -17.56
N TYR A 96 12.28 6.17 -16.84
CA TYR A 96 11.62 7.42 -16.43
C TYR A 96 11.79 7.74 -14.94
N VAL A 97 12.10 6.74 -14.12
CA VAL A 97 12.13 6.86 -12.66
C VAL A 97 13.48 6.44 -12.11
N ASP A 98 14.20 7.42 -11.56
CA ASP A 98 15.36 7.15 -10.72
C ASP A 98 14.90 6.95 -9.26
N VAL A 99 15.04 5.73 -8.76
CA VAL A 99 14.73 5.36 -7.36
C VAL A 99 15.90 5.72 -6.42
N GLY A 100 17.10 5.90 -6.97
CA GLY A 100 18.33 6.11 -6.23
C GLY A 100 19.08 4.82 -5.85
N PRO A 101 20.23 4.95 -5.16
CA PRO A 101 21.14 3.84 -4.91
C PRO A 101 20.52 2.69 -4.11
N GLY A 102 20.68 1.46 -4.60
CA GLY A 102 20.11 0.26 -3.98
C GLY A 102 18.58 0.16 -4.09
N GLY A 103 17.94 1.10 -4.81
CA GLY A 103 16.54 1.06 -5.17
C GLY A 103 16.24 -0.12 -6.09
N ARG A 104 15.10 -0.77 -5.86
CA ARG A 104 14.61 -1.87 -6.69
C ARG A 104 13.14 -1.68 -6.98
N LEU A 105 12.76 -1.85 -8.24
CA LEU A 105 11.35 -2.06 -8.57
C LEU A 105 10.95 -3.46 -8.13
N GLU A 106 10.07 -3.52 -7.13
CA GLU A 106 9.59 -4.77 -6.53
C GLU A 106 8.31 -5.26 -7.20
N ALA A 107 7.36 -4.35 -7.45
CA ALA A 107 6.09 -4.74 -8.02
C ALA A 107 5.48 -3.68 -8.95
N LEU A 108 4.74 -4.18 -9.92
CA LEU A 108 3.76 -3.46 -10.70
C LEU A 108 2.37 -3.79 -10.14
N CYS A 109 1.53 -2.78 -9.94
CA CYS A 109 0.22 -2.91 -9.31
C CYS A 109 -0.89 -2.48 -10.26
N GLU A 110 -1.87 -3.36 -10.44
CA GLU A 110 -2.96 -3.22 -11.40
C GLU A 110 -4.32 -3.27 -10.70
N ILE A 111 -5.31 -2.66 -11.33
CA ILE A 111 -6.71 -2.79 -10.96
C ILE A 111 -7.44 -3.34 -12.18
N ASP A 112 -8.33 -4.30 -11.94
CA ASP A 112 -9.37 -4.72 -12.88
C ASP A 112 -10.67 -3.96 -12.54
N ALA A 113 -11.13 -3.13 -13.47
CA ALA A 113 -12.41 -2.45 -13.37
C ALA A 113 -13.31 -2.90 -14.51
N ASP A 114 -14.27 -3.79 -14.22
CA ASP A 114 -15.24 -4.32 -15.19
C ASP A 114 -14.58 -4.99 -16.42
N GLY A 115 -13.40 -5.61 -16.25
CA GLY A 115 -12.62 -6.27 -17.30
C GLY A 115 -11.55 -5.37 -17.93
N ASP A 116 -11.53 -4.08 -17.59
CA ASP A 116 -10.46 -3.16 -18.02
C ASP A 116 -9.33 -3.18 -16.97
N VAL A 117 -8.25 -3.89 -17.30
CA VAL A 117 -7.04 -3.95 -16.48
C VAL A 117 -6.12 -2.79 -16.81
N PHE A 118 -5.73 -2.02 -15.80
CA PHE A 118 -4.76 -0.92 -15.98
C PHE A 118 -3.83 -0.76 -14.78
N VAL A 119 -2.65 -0.20 -15.06
CA VAL A 119 -1.62 0.05 -14.05
C VAL A 119 -2.06 1.18 -13.12
N ARG A 120 -2.19 0.84 -11.84
CA ARG A 120 -2.49 1.81 -10.77
C ARG A 120 -1.21 2.45 -10.23
N GLY A 121 -0.10 1.72 -10.24
CA GLY A 121 1.19 2.24 -9.81
C GLY A 121 2.23 1.15 -9.64
N TRP A 122 3.30 1.51 -8.93
CA TRP A 122 4.45 0.65 -8.69
C TRP A 122 4.88 0.74 -7.23
N PHE A 123 5.35 -0.38 -6.71
CA PHE A 123 6.07 -0.42 -5.45
C PHE A 123 7.55 -0.65 -5.72
N VAL A 124 8.34 0.22 -5.10
CA VAL A 124 9.79 0.08 -5.08
C VAL A 124 10.24 -0.09 -3.64
N SER A 125 11.44 -0.62 -3.45
CA SER A 125 12.06 -0.71 -2.14
C SER A 125 13.44 -0.09 -2.16
N VAL A 126 13.88 0.42 -1.02
CA VAL A 126 15.23 0.91 -0.78
C VAL A 126 15.82 0.24 0.46
N PRO A 127 17.17 0.19 0.60
CA PRO A 127 17.81 -0.32 1.80
C PRO A 127 17.34 0.44 3.05
N ASN A 128 17.20 -0.28 4.17
CA ASN A 128 16.98 0.33 5.47
C ASN A 128 18.35 0.73 6.04
N LEU A 129 18.58 2.03 6.24
CA LEU A 129 19.83 2.60 6.76
C LEU A 129 19.56 3.33 8.07
#